data_AF-A0A4R9VDH5-F1
#
_entry.id   AF-A0A4R9VDH5-F1
#
_cell.length_a   1.000
_cell.length_b   1.000
_cell.length_c   1.000
_cell.angle_alpha   90.00
_cell.angle_beta   90.00
_cell.angle_gamma   90.00
#
_symmetry.space_group_name_H-M   'P 1'
#
loop_
_entity.id
_entity.type
_entity.pdbx_description
1 polymer ?
#
loop_
_entity_poly.entity_id
_entity_poly.type
_entity_poly.pdbx_seq_one_letter_code
_entity_poly.pdbx_strand_id
1 'polypeptide(L)'
;QANDRGATELAARRYAGDLLPDDRHAEWAEEPRQRLRELYVRVLEAAGLWERLLAVDPADERAARALMQAALDAGNRGEVVRQFERLRESLRVDLGVGPQAATVAIYEKALAL
;
A
#
# COMPACT_ATOMS: atom_id res chain seq x y z
N GLN A 1 9.33 -3.89 22.57
CA GLN A 1 9.68 -4.28 21.19
C GLN A 1 8.76 -5.35 20.59
N ALA A 2 8.15 -6.28 21.35
CA ALA A 2 7.00 -7.08 20.87
C ALA A 2 5.63 -6.39 21.10
N ASN A 3 5.57 -5.45 22.05
CA ASN A 3 4.36 -4.74 22.45
C ASN A 3 3.91 -3.66 21.43
N ASP A 4 4.84 -3.14 20.62
CA ASP A 4 4.52 -2.09 19.63
C ASP A 4 3.75 -2.66 18.44
N ARG A 5 4.16 -3.81 17.89
CA ARG A 5 3.44 -4.45 16.76
C ARG A 5 1.99 -4.80 17.09
N GLY A 6 1.75 -5.34 18.29
CA GLY A 6 0.40 -5.66 18.76
C GLY A 6 -0.46 -4.42 18.97
N ALA A 7 0.12 -3.32 19.45
CA ALA A 7 -0.56 -2.04 19.59
C ALA A 7 -0.92 -1.43 18.22
N THR A 8 -0.02 -1.55 17.23
CA THR A 8 -0.25 -1.09 15.85
C THR A 8 -1.35 -1.89 15.16
N GLU A 9 -1.40 -3.22 15.36
CA GLU A 9 -2.47 -4.07 14.80
C GLU A 9 -3.85 -3.75 15.39
N LEU A 10 -3.91 -3.51 16.71
CA LEU A 10 -5.15 -3.14 17.39
C LEU A 10 -5.65 -1.75 16.95
N ALA A 11 -4.73 -0.80 16.71
CA ALA A 11 -5.05 0.52 16.18
C ALA A 11 -5.59 0.43 14.74
N ALA A 12 -4.99 -0.41 13.88
CA ALA A 12 -5.46 -0.63 12.52
C ALA A 12 -6.88 -1.24 12.47
N ARG A 13 -7.24 -2.10 13.43
CA ARG A 13 -8.61 -2.66 13.52
C ARG A 13 -9.67 -1.64 13.96
N ARG A 14 -9.28 -0.57 14.66
CA ARG A 14 -10.20 0.49 15.10
C ARG A 14 -10.55 1.47 13.98
N TYR A 15 -9.81 1.44 12.88
CA TYR A 15 -10.07 2.27 11.71
C TYR A 15 -10.85 1.48 10.65
N ALA A 16 -12.18 1.60 10.66
CA ALA A 16 -13.10 0.80 9.85
C ALA A 16 -13.42 1.40 8.46
N GLY A 17 -12.59 2.32 7.95
CA GLY A 17 -12.75 2.85 6.59
C GLY A 17 -12.85 4.37 6.58
N ASP A 18 -13.96 4.95 7.06
CA ASP A 18 -14.24 6.37 6.85
C ASP A 18 -14.66 7.11 8.13
N LEU A 19 -14.12 8.32 8.30
CA LEU A 19 -14.65 9.32 9.22
C LEU A 19 -15.82 10.04 8.51
N LEU A 20 -17.04 9.93 9.05
CA LEU A 20 -18.28 10.50 8.51
C LEU A 20 -18.70 9.93 7.13
N PRO A 21 -19.16 8.66 7.05
CA PRO A 21 -19.78 8.14 5.82
C PRO A 21 -21.05 8.90 5.41
N ASP A 22 -21.74 9.55 6.36
CA ASP A 22 -23.00 10.28 6.12
C ASP A 22 -22.82 11.73 5.63
N ASP A 23 -21.59 12.27 5.66
CA ASP A 23 -21.34 13.66 5.23
C ASP A 23 -20.01 13.79 4.45
N ARG A 24 -19.99 13.10 3.32
CA ARG A 24 -18.88 13.04 2.34
C ARG A 24 -18.55 14.37 1.65
N HIS A 25 -19.35 15.42 1.85
CA HIS A 25 -19.21 16.72 1.17
C HIS A 25 -18.95 17.90 2.12
N ALA A 26 -18.82 17.64 3.42
CA ALA A 26 -18.33 18.60 4.38
C ALA A 26 -16.87 19.01 4.05
N GLU A 27 -16.69 20.19 3.45
CA GLU A 27 -15.37 20.77 3.14
C GLU A 27 -14.50 20.92 4.39
N TRP A 28 -15.11 21.14 5.56
CA TRP A 28 -14.42 21.22 6.85
C TRP A 28 -13.81 19.89 7.32
N ALA A 29 -14.27 18.75 6.77
CA ALA A 29 -13.79 17.42 7.12
C ALA A 29 -12.73 16.88 6.16
N GLU A 30 -12.42 17.59 5.06
CA GLU A 30 -11.41 17.17 4.08
C GLU A 30 -10.00 17.12 4.67
N GLU A 31 -9.58 18.19 5.36
CA GLU A 31 -8.28 18.26 6.02
C GLU A 31 -8.11 17.21 7.14
N PRO A 32 -9.08 17.04 8.07
CA PRO A 32 -9.07 15.94 9.03
C PRO A 32 -9.04 14.55 8.39
N ARG A 33 -9.78 14.31 7.29
CA ARG A 33 -9.77 13.03 6.57
C ARG A 33 -8.41 12.72 5.95
N GLN A 34 -7.76 13.70 5.32
CA GLN A 34 -6.41 13.51 4.78
C GLN A 34 -5.39 13.17 5.86
N ARG A 35 -5.39 13.91 6.98
CA ARG A 35 -4.50 13.60 8.13
C ARG A 35 -4.71 12.20 8.68
N LEU A 36 -5.96 11.75 8.75
CA LEU A 36 -6.33 10.43 9.24
C LEU A 36 -5.89 9.32 8.27
N ARG A 37 -6.04 9.54 6.96
CA ARG A 37 -5.53 8.65 5.90
C ARG A 37 -4.00 8.52 5.96
N GLU A 38 -3.27 9.62 6.10
CA GLU A 38 -1.81 9.60 6.27
C GLU A 38 -1.34 8.87 7.53
N LEU A 39 -2.06 9.05 8.65
CA LEU A 39 -1.76 8.32 9.88
C LEU A 39 -2.05 6.82 9.72
N TYR A 40 -3.16 6.49 9.06
CA TYR A 40 -3.54 5.10 8.79
C TYR A 40 -2.51 4.40 7.91
N VAL A 41 -2.04 5.03 6.82
CA VAL A 41 -0.97 4.51 5.97
C VAL A 41 0.30 4.22 6.79
N ARG A 42 0.75 5.17 7.62
CA ARG A 42 1.93 4.96 8.49
C ARG A 42 1.78 3.79 9.46
N VAL A 43 0.59 3.61 10.03
CA VAL A 43 0.27 2.47 10.92
C VAL A 43 0.33 1.15 10.14
N LEU A 44 -0.23 1.11 8.93
CA LEU A 44 -0.18 -0.07 8.07
C LEU A 44 1.24 -0.43 7.64
N GLU A 45 2.05 0.58 7.28
CA GLU A 45 3.48 0.40 6.98
C GLU A 45 4.22 -0.21 8.17
N ALA A 46 4.03 0.35 9.37
CA ALA A 46 4.68 -0.13 10.60
C ALA A 46 4.25 -1.55 11.00
N ALA A 47 3.00 -1.93 10.69
CA ALA A 47 2.47 -3.26 10.91
C ALA A 47 2.84 -4.28 9.82
N GLY A 48 3.42 -3.83 8.70
CA GLY A 48 3.70 -4.69 7.55
C GLY A 48 2.44 -5.19 6.83
N LEU A 49 1.32 -4.47 6.95
CA LEU A 49 0.03 -4.85 6.38
C LEU A 49 -0.10 -4.34 4.94
N TRP A 50 0.82 -4.77 4.08
CA TRP A 50 1.01 -4.24 2.72
C TRP A 50 -0.22 -4.39 1.81
N GLU A 51 -0.94 -5.50 1.90
CA GLU A 51 -2.17 -5.72 1.12
C GLU A 51 -3.26 -4.69 1.47
N ARG A 52 -3.40 -4.38 2.77
CA ARG A 52 -4.34 -3.35 3.22
C ARG A 52 -3.89 -1.97 2.80
N LEU A 53 -2.59 -1.72 2.80
CA LEU A 53 -2.05 -0.45 2.36
C LEU A 53 -2.33 -0.22 0.86
N LEU A 54 -2.13 -1.23 0.01
CA LEU A 54 -2.47 -1.14 -1.42
C LEU A 54 -3.97 -1.01 -1.68
N ALA A 55 -4.83 -1.48 -0.78
CA ALA A 55 -6.27 -1.23 -0.89
C ALA A 55 -6.63 0.25 -0.64
N VAL A 56 -5.82 0.96 0.15
CA VAL A 56 -6.01 2.39 0.46
C VAL A 56 -5.29 3.27 -0.55
N ASP A 57 -4.09 2.88 -0.97
CA ASP A 57 -3.23 3.58 -1.91
C ASP A 57 -2.60 2.57 -2.89
N PRO A 58 -3.27 2.28 -4.02
CA PRO A 58 -2.77 1.34 -5.01
C PRO A 58 -1.46 1.78 -5.69
N ALA A 59 -1.11 3.07 -5.60
CA ALA A 59 0.10 3.66 -6.15
C ALA A 59 1.30 3.57 -5.19
N ASP A 60 1.12 3.02 -3.97
CA ASP A 60 2.22 2.91 -3.01
C ASP A 60 3.27 1.88 -3.44
N GLU A 61 4.36 2.41 -3.99
CA GLU A 61 5.48 1.59 -4.45
C GLU A 61 6.20 0.81 -3.34
N ARG A 62 6.17 1.27 -2.08
CA ARG A 62 6.83 0.54 -0.99
C ARG A 62 6.04 -0.72 -0.65
N ALA A 63 4.72 -0.61 -0.50
CA ALA A 63 3.85 -1.75 -0.23
C ALA A 63 3.86 -2.75 -1.39
N ALA A 64 3.77 -2.26 -2.63
CA ALA A 64 3.87 -3.10 -3.82
C ALA A 64 5.22 -3.85 -3.90
N ARG A 65 6.35 -3.15 -3.69
CA ARG A 65 7.67 -3.80 -3.66
C ARG A 65 7.78 -4.86 -2.57
N ALA A 66 7.24 -4.61 -1.38
CA ALA A 66 7.29 -5.59 -0.29
C ALA A 66 6.55 -6.88 -0.66
N LEU A 67 5.36 -6.77 -1.28
CA LEU A 67 4.61 -7.94 -1.77
C LEU A 67 5.30 -8.62 -2.95
N MET A 68 5.87 -7.86 -3.88
CA MET A 68 6.63 -8.39 -5.00
C MET A 68 7.87 -9.17 -4.52
N GLN A 69 8.59 -8.66 -3.53
CA GLN A 69 9.75 -9.37 -2.96
C GLN A 69 9.32 -10.66 -2.25
N ALA A 70 8.27 -10.62 -1.43
CA ALA A 70 7.76 -11.81 -0.76
C ALA A 70 7.29 -12.89 -1.77
N ALA A 71 6.63 -12.48 -2.85
CA ALA A 71 6.23 -13.39 -3.92
C ALA A 71 7.44 -13.99 -4.67
N LEU A 72 8.48 -13.18 -4.90
CA LEU A 72 9.73 -13.63 -5.52
C LEU A 72 10.45 -14.66 -4.63
N ASP A 73 10.54 -14.39 -3.32
CA ASP A 73 11.16 -15.28 -2.34
C ASP A 73 10.38 -16.62 -2.23
N ALA A 74 9.07 -16.58 -2.42
CA ALA A 74 8.22 -17.77 -2.51
C ALA A 74 8.27 -18.47 -3.90
N GLY A 75 9.05 -17.97 -4.85
CA GLY A 75 9.15 -18.51 -6.22
C GLY A 75 7.93 -18.23 -7.11
N ASN A 76 6.99 -17.39 -6.67
CA ASN A 76 5.76 -17.08 -7.40
C ASN A 76 5.94 -15.89 -8.34
N ARG A 77 6.70 -16.10 -9.41
CA ARG A 77 6.99 -15.08 -10.44
C ARG A 77 5.73 -14.47 -11.05
N GLY A 78 4.69 -15.28 -11.26
CA GLY A 78 3.43 -14.82 -11.82
C GLY A 78 2.75 -13.76 -10.94
N GLU A 79 2.88 -13.87 -9.62
CA GLU A 79 2.36 -12.84 -8.72
C GLU A 79 3.20 -11.56 -8.76
N VAL A 80 4.52 -11.66 -8.89
CA VAL A 80 5.39 -10.48 -9.09
C VAL A 80 4.97 -9.69 -10.33
N VAL A 81 4.75 -10.38 -11.46
CA VAL A 81 4.30 -9.78 -12.71
C VAL A 81 2.94 -9.10 -12.54
N ARG A 82 1.96 -9.80 -11.94
CA ARG A 82 0.62 -9.23 -11.71
C ARG A 82 0.65 -7.97 -10.83
N GLN A 83 1.44 -7.99 -9.75
CA GLN A 83 1.55 -6.84 -8.86
C GLN A 83 2.23 -5.66 -9.56
N PHE A 84 3.29 -5.90 -10.33
CA PHE A 84 3.97 -4.86 -11.08
C PHE A 84 3.04 -4.17 -12.09
N GLU A 85 2.27 -4.96 -12.85
CA GLU A 85 1.33 -4.43 -13.84
C GLU A 85 0.22 -3.58 -13.19
N ARG A 86 -0.32 -4.03 -12.05
CA ARG A 86 -1.31 -3.26 -11.27
C ARG A 86 -0.73 -1.93 -10.78
N LEU A 87 0.46 -1.95 -10.18
CA LEU A 87 1.13 -0.74 -9.71
C LEU A 87 1.43 0.22 -10.86
N ARG A 88 1.95 -0.29 -11.99
CA ARG A 88 2.26 0.53 -13.16
C ARG A 88 1.02 1.25 -13.67
N GLU A 89 -0.12 0.57 -13.71
CA GLU A 89 -1.37 1.19 -14.14
C GLU A 89 -1.82 2.28 -13.16
N SER A 90 -1.82 2.01 -11.85
CA SER A 90 -2.22 3.02 -10.85
C SER A 90 -1.29 4.24 -10.87
N LEU A 91 0.03 4.06 -10.91
CA LEU A 91 0.99 5.18 -11.02
C LEU A 91 0.75 6.02 -12.27
N ARG A 92 0.42 5.38 -13.39
CA ARG A 92 0.13 6.08 -14.65
C ARG A 92 -1.18 6.86 -14.56
N VAL A 93 -2.23 6.28 -14.00
CA VAL A 93 -3.56 6.90 -13.90
C VAL A 93 -3.56 8.04 -12.88
N ASP A 94 -2.99 7.80 -11.70
CA ASP A 94 -3.12 8.70 -10.55
C ASP A 94 -2.05 9.80 -10.55
N LEU A 95 -0.83 9.48 -10.99
CA LEU A 95 0.34 10.36 -10.89
C LEU A 95 0.98 10.69 -12.24
N GLY A 96 0.60 10.00 -13.33
CA GLY A 96 1.20 10.20 -14.65
C GLY A 96 2.67 9.77 -14.75
N VAL A 97 3.16 8.94 -13.81
CA VAL A 97 4.55 8.51 -13.73
C VAL A 97 4.70 7.00 -13.92
N GLY A 98 5.91 6.56 -14.23
CA GLY A 98 6.27 5.14 -14.26
C GLY A 98 6.83 4.65 -12.92
N PRO A 99 6.88 3.31 -12.69
CA PRO A 99 7.46 2.73 -11.48
C PRO A 99 8.93 3.10 -11.28
N GLN A 100 9.37 3.24 -10.03
CA GLN A 100 10.78 3.47 -9.71
C GLN A 100 11.68 2.30 -10.14
N ALA A 101 12.95 2.62 -10.43
CA ALA A 101 13.95 1.64 -10.83
C ALA A 101 14.09 0.46 -9.86
N ALA A 102 13.96 0.69 -8.55
CA ALA A 102 14.03 -0.40 -7.57
C ALA A 102 12.86 -1.39 -7.68
N THR A 103 11.68 -0.90 -8.10
CA THR A 103 10.49 -1.73 -8.35
C THR A 103 10.67 -2.53 -9.65
N VAL A 104 11.16 -1.88 -10.71
CA VAL A 104 11.48 -2.53 -11.98
C VAL A 104 12.52 -3.64 -11.80
N ALA A 105 13.54 -3.44 -10.97
CA ALA A 105 14.56 -4.45 -10.72
C ALA A 105 14.01 -5.76 -10.12
N ILE A 106 12.96 -5.71 -9.31
CA ILE A 106 12.31 -6.92 -8.77
C ILE A 106 11.53 -7.65 -9.88
N TYR A 107 10.84 -6.90 -10.73
CA TYR A 107 10.15 -7.43 -11.89
C TYR A 107 11.12 -8.12 -12.87
N GLU A 108 12.25 -7.48 -13.19
CA GLU A 108 13.29 -8.06 -14.04
C GLU A 108 13.88 -9.36 -13.46
N LYS A 109 14.13 -9.39 -12.14
CA LYS A 109 14.55 -10.63 -11.47
C LYS A 109 13.52 -11.74 -11.63
N ALA A 110 12.24 -11.44 -11.53
CA ALA A 110 11.17 -12.43 -11.71
C ALA A 110 11.10 -12.96 -13.14
N LEU A 111 11.45 -12.16 -14.15
CA LEU A 111 11.51 -12.59 -15.55
C LEU A 111 12.77 -13.39 -15.89
N ALA A 112 13.87 -13.16 -15.18
CA ALA A 112 15.17 -13.80 -15.44
C ALA A 112 15.33 -15.18 -14.77
N LEU A 113 14.49 -15.48 -13.79
CA LEU A 113 14.40 -16.82 -13.20
C LEU A 113 13.77 -17.78 -14.19
#